data_AF-A0A538EFP3-F1
#
_entry.id   AF-A0A538EFP3-F1
#
_cell.length_a   1.000
_cell.length_b   1.000
_cell.length_c   1.000
_cell.angle_alpha   90.00
_cell.angle_beta   90.00
_cell.angle_gamma   90.00
#
_symmetry.space_group_name_H-M   'P 1'
#
loop_
_entity.id
_entity.type
_entity.pdbx_description
1 polymer ?
#
loop_
_entity_poly.entity_id
_entity_poly.type
_entity_poly.pdbx_seq_one_letter_code
_entity_poly.pdbx_strand_id
1 'polypeptide(L)'
;MRLSATSDSGVTIADLRRHRARLELRPVKRITHVWPGAFRWEPDGRAIVYENNAGVWVANARRAQPPRRFPVPAYVYTSLTWSPDMRWLAFSLSREPPIEVANADGRQRHSITRKICRILDEIAWAPR
;
A
#
# COMPACT_ATOMS: atom_id res chain seq x y z
N MET A 1 5.84 15.01 -10.84
CA MET A 1 4.82 14.32 -10.03
C MET A 1 4.73 12.87 -10.49
N ARG A 2 4.40 11.92 -9.63
CA ARG A 2 4.24 10.50 -9.99
C ARG A 2 2.80 10.07 -9.84
N LEU A 3 2.37 9.18 -10.72
CA LEU A 3 1.06 8.56 -10.70
C LEU A 3 1.24 7.05 -10.83
N SER A 4 0.29 6.31 -10.27
CA SER A 4 0.17 4.87 -10.45
C SER A 4 -1.13 4.56 -11.16
N ALA A 5 -1.08 3.67 -12.14
CA ALA A 5 -2.24 3.13 -12.82
C ALA A 5 -2.34 1.63 -12.57
N THR A 6 -3.56 1.13 -12.39
CA THR A 6 -3.84 -0.31 -12.28
C THR A 6 -4.21 -0.89 -13.63
N SER A 7 -3.81 -2.12 -13.86
CA SER A 7 -4.27 -2.98 -14.95
C SER A 7 -4.59 -4.36 -14.39
N ASP A 8 -5.27 -5.20 -15.16
CA ASP A 8 -5.70 -6.55 -14.75
C ASP A 8 -4.54 -7.45 -14.27
N SER A 9 -3.30 -7.13 -14.64
CA SER A 9 -2.09 -7.87 -14.25
C SER A 9 -1.17 -7.14 -13.26
N GLY A 10 -1.58 -5.99 -12.73
CA GLY A 10 -0.87 -5.30 -11.64
C GLY A 10 -0.77 -3.78 -11.77
N VAL A 11 0.19 -3.19 -11.07
CA VAL A 11 0.36 -1.74 -10.94
C VAL A 11 1.50 -1.24 -11.82
N THR A 12 1.24 -0.21 -12.62
CA THR A 12 2.27 0.54 -13.34
C THR A 12 2.50 1.87 -12.67
N ILE A 13 3.74 2.14 -12.30
CA ILE A 13 4.20 3.43 -11.78
C ILE A 13 4.73 4.23 -12.96
N ALA A 14 4.28 5.48 -13.08
CA ALA A 14 4.69 6.39 -14.13
C ALA A 14 5.06 7.78 -13.58
N ASP A 15 6.07 8.40 -14.19
CA ASP A 15 6.33 9.83 -14.02
C ASP A 15 5.37 10.62 -14.93
N LEU A 16 4.64 11.58 -14.36
CA LEU A 16 3.95 12.59 -15.13
C LEU A 16 4.95 13.70 -15.46
N ARG A 17 5.24 13.87 -16.75
CA ARG A 17 6.13 14.91 -17.27
C ARG A 17 5.33 15.86 -18.14
N ARG A 18 5.70 17.13 -18.08
CA ARG A 18 5.23 18.12 -19.04
C ARG A 18 6.33 18.32 -20.06
N HIS A 19 6.03 18.06 -21.32
CA HIS A 19 6.93 18.35 -22.43
C HIS A 19 6.18 19.27 -23.39
N ARG A 20 6.65 20.51 -23.48
CA ARG A 20 5.93 21.63 -24.13
C ARG A 20 4.51 21.79 -23.53
N ALA A 21 3.49 21.90 -24.39
CA ALA A 21 2.08 22.01 -24.01
C ALA A 21 1.39 20.65 -23.74
N ARG A 22 2.12 19.53 -23.75
CA ARG A 22 1.54 18.19 -23.58
C ARG A 22 1.99 17.56 -22.26
N LEU A 23 1.05 16.88 -21.60
CA LEU A 23 1.33 15.98 -20.50
C LEU A 23 1.64 14.59 -21.07
N GLU A 24 2.76 14.04 -20.64
CA GLU A 24 3.24 12.71 -21.03
C GLU A 24 3.42 11.84 -19.79
N LEU A 25 2.89 10.63 -19.84
CA LEU A 25 3.15 9.60 -18.84
C LEU A 25 4.35 8.76 -19.30
N ARG A 26 5.38 8.68 -18.46
CA ARG A 26 6.53 7.80 -18.69
C ARG A 26 6.51 6.65 -17.68
N PRO A 27 6.23 5.40 -18.11
CA PRO A 27 6.33 4.25 -17.22
C PRO A 27 7.75 4.13 -16.67
N VAL A 28 7.88 3.94 -15.36
CA VAL A 28 9.17 3.76 -14.68
C VAL A 28 9.30 2.39 -14.02
N LYS A 29 8.19 1.77 -13.59
CA LYS A 29 8.20 0.45 -12.98
C LYS A 29 6.85 -0.24 -13.16
N ARG A 30 6.87 -1.54 -13.44
CA ARG A 30 5.69 -2.41 -13.41
C ARG A 30 5.82 -3.39 -12.26
N ILE A 31 4.74 -3.56 -11.50
CA ILE A 31 4.64 -4.51 -10.39
C ILE A 31 3.48 -5.44 -10.74
N THR A 32 3.79 -6.72 -10.88
CA THR A 32 2.85 -7.77 -11.28
C THR A 32 2.22 -8.45 -10.08
N HIS A 33 1.13 -9.18 -10.29
CA HIS A 33 0.46 -9.97 -9.26
C HIS A 33 -0.03 -9.11 -8.09
N VAL A 34 -0.54 -7.91 -8.36
CA VAL A 34 -1.19 -7.05 -7.38
C VAL A 34 -2.68 -7.14 -7.60
N TRP A 35 -3.47 -7.39 -6.55
CA TRP A 35 -4.92 -7.34 -6.71
C TRP A 35 -5.38 -5.92 -7.06
N PRO A 36 -6.39 -5.77 -7.94
CA PRO A 36 -6.95 -4.46 -8.26
C PRO A 36 -7.36 -3.71 -6.98
N GLY A 37 -6.93 -2.45 -6.85
CA GLY A 37 -7.23 -1.62 -5.68
C GLY A 37 -6.46 -1.97 -4.38
N ALA A 38 -5.67 -3.03 -4.35
CA ALA A 38 -4.97 -3.53 -3.16
C ALA A 38 -3.54 -2.97 -3.01
N PHE A 39 -3.34 -1.68 -3.32
CA PHE A 39 -2.07 -1.00 -3.10
C PHE A 39 -2.27 0.43 -2.62
N ARG A 40 -1.29 0.97 -1.90
CA ARG A 40 -1.22 2.38 -1.50
C ARG A 40 0.21 2.89 -1.62
N TRP A 41 0.35 4.18 -1.93
CA TRP A 41 1.64 4.85 -1.88
C TRP A 41 2.06 5.08 -0.42
N GLU A 42 3.35 4.97 -0.17
CA GLU A 42 3.94 5.62 1.00
C GLU A 42 3.76 7.14 0.86
N PRO A 43 3.39 7.87 1.93
CA PRO A 43 3.24 9.32 1.92
C PRO A 43 4.41 10.10 1.31
N ASP A 44 5.65 9.60 1.44
CA ASP A 44 6.85 10.22 0.86
C ASP A 44 7.06 9.92 -0.66
N GLY A 45 6.18 9.12 -1.25
CA GLY A 45 6.18 8.72 -2.66
C GLY A 45 7.38 7.84 -3.07
N ARG A 46 8.08 7.20 -2.12
CA ARG A 46 9.28 6.40 -2.41
C ARG A 46 8.97 4.93 -2.65
N ALA A 47 7.89 4.41 -2.09
CA ALA A 47 7.44 3.04 -2.34
C ALA A 47 5.92 2.95 -2.40
N ILE A 48 5.46 1.76 -2.81
CA ILE A 48 4.08 1.35 -2.60
C ILE A 48 4.06 0.14 -1.67
N VAL A 49 3.04 0.06 -0.83
CA VAL A 49 2.64 -1.17 -0.16
C VAL A 49 1.51 -1.80 -0.97
N TYR A 50 1.52 -3.12 -1.13
CA TYR A 50 0.49 -3.84 -1.86
C TYR A 50 0.28 -5.25 -1.32
N GLU A 51 -0.87 -5.82 -1.65
CA GLU A 51 -1.25 -7.19 -1.30
C GLU A 51 -1.26 -8.10 -2.53
N ASN A 52 -0.89 -9.36 -2.31
CA ASN A 52 -1.10 -10.46 -3.25
C ASN A 52 -1.36 -11.77 -2.50
N ASN A 53 -1.50 -12.88 -3.25
CA ASN A 53 -1.74 -14.21 -2.69
C ASN A 53 -0.69 -14.67 -1.64
N ALA A 54 0.51 -14.08 -1.62
CA ALA A 54 1.58 -14.42 -0.69
C ALA A 54 1.66 -13.49 0.55
N GLY A 55 0.81 -12.46 0.62
CA GLY A 55 0.70 -11.52 1.72
C GLY A 55 0.97 -10.06 1.31
N VAL A 56 1.47 -9.27 2.26
CA VAL A 56 1.75 -7.85 2.07
C VAL A 56 3.21 -7.63 1.69
N TRP A 57 3.44 -6.74 0.72
CA TRP A 57 4.73 -6.45 0.13
C TRP A 57 4.96 -4.95 0.01
N VAL A 58 6.24 -4.56 0.02
CA VAL A 58 6.66 -3.18 -0.23
C VAL A 58 7.59 -3.16 -1.44
N ALA A 59 7.22 -2.38 -2.45
CA ALA A 59 8.01 -2.20 -3.66
C ALA A 59 8.52 -0.76 -3.75
N ASN A 60 9.85 -0.62 -3.77
CA ASN A 60 10.48 0.67 -4.00
C ASN A 60 10.12 1.20 -5.41
N ALA A 61 9.66 2.44 -5.49
CA ALA A 61 9.25 3.08 -6.75
C ALA A 61 10.40 3.82 -7.45
N ARG A 62 11.53 4.03 -6.78
CA ARG A 62 12.71 4.76 -7.29
C ARG A 62 13.86 3.85 -7.69
N ARG A 63 13.98 2.69 -7.05
CA ARG A 63 15.09 1.74 -7.24
C ARG A 63 14.58 0.44 -7.87
N ALA A 64 15.39 -0.13 -8.76
CA ALA A 64 15.19 -1.46 -9.31
C ALA A 64 15.57 -2.55 -8.30
N GLN A 65 14.93 -2.52 -7.13
CA GLN A 65 15.05 -3.55 -6.11
C GLN A 65 13.83 -4.48 -6.15
N PRO A 66 14.03 -5.78 -5.88
CA PRO A 66 12.93 -6.71 -5.65
C PRO A 66 12.00 -6.19 -4.54
N PRO A 67 10.67 -6.40 -4.65
CA PRO A 67 9.77 -6.15 -3.53
C PRO A 67 10.19 -6.96 -2.31
N ARG A 68 10.11 -6.36 -1.13
CA ARG A 68 10.34 -7.07 0.14
C ARG A 68 9.01 -7.43 0.76
N ARG A 69 8.95 -8.56 1.45
CA ARG A 69 7.78 -8.93 2.26
C ARG A 69 7.65 -7.98 3.44
N PHE A 70 6.45 -7.48 3.68
CA PHE A 70 6.12 -6.78 4.92
C PHE A 70 5.79 -7.84 5.98
N PRO A 71 6.44 -7.87 7.14
CA PRO A 71 6.40 -8.98 8.09
C PRO A 71 5.11 -8.98 8.94
N VAL A 72 3.96 -8.98 8.26
CA VAL A 72 2.64 -9.23 8.83
C VAL A 72 2.12 -10.57 8.31
N PRO A 73 1.21 -11.23 9.04
CA PRO A 73 0.62 -12.49 8.58
C PRO A 73 0.02 -12.38 7.16
N ALA A 74 0.06 -13.46 6.38
CA ALA A 74 -0.58 -13.46 5.08
C ALA A 74 -2.09 -13.73 5.25
N TYR A 75 -2.89 -12.67 5.24
CA TYR A 75 -4.34 -12.71 5.29
C TYR A 75 -4.94 -11.86 4.17
N VAL A 76 -6.26 -11.96 3.99
CA VAL A 76 -7.03 -11.07 3.12
C VAL A 76 -7.38 -9.80 3.89
N TYR A 77 -6.75 -8.70 3.50
CA TYR A 77 -6.93 -7.38 4.12
C TYR A 77 -8.08 -6.61 3.46
N THR A 78 -8.98 -6.01 4.24
CA THR A 78 -10.03 -5.12 3.70
C THR A 78 -9.53 -3.67 3.59
N SER A 79 -8.58 -3.28 4.43
CA SER A 79 -7.97 -1.96 4.39
C SER A 79 -6.50 -2.02 4.78
N LEU A 80 -5.69 -1.17 4.16
CA LEU A 80 -4.25 -1.06 4.34
C LEU A 80 -3.85 0.39 4.09
N THR A 81 -3.32 1.09 5.11
CA THR A 81 -2.99 2.51 4.96
C THR A 81 -1.81 2.96 5.82
N TRP A 82 -0.93 3.77 5.24
CA TRP A 82 0.20 4.37 5.93
C TRP A 82 -0.22 5.58 6.76
N SER A 83 0.37 5.74 7.95
CA SER A 83 0.28 7.02 8.65
C SER A 83 1.05 8.10 7.87
N PRO A 84 0.60 9.37 7.88
CA PRO A 84 1.24 10.45 7.11
C PRO A 84 2.71 10.66 7.47
N ASP A 85 3.09 10.25 8.67
CA ASP A 85 4.42 10.38 9.24
C ASP A 85 5.34 9.20 9.00
N MET A 86 4.89 8.23 8.21
CA MET A 86 5.66 7.04 7.83
C MET A 86 6.08 6.18 9.02
N ARG A 87 5.42 6.29 10.19
CA ARG A 87 5.75 5.50 11.38
C ARG A 87 4.92 4.22 11.49
N TRP A 88 3.71 4.22 10.96
CA TRP A 88 2.73 3.16 11.16
C TRP A 88 2.08 2.71 9.86
N LEU A 89 1.80 1.42 9.77
CA LEU A 89 0.89 0.85 8.79
C LEU A 89 -0.33 0.31 9.54
N ALA A 90 -1.51 0.85 9.24
CA ALA A 90 -2.78 0.37 9.77
C ALA A 90 -3.44 -0.60 8.79
N PHE A 91 -4.08 -1.64 9.32
CA PHE A 91 -4.75 -2.65 8.52
C PHE A 91 -5.89 -3.37 9.25
N SER A 92 -6.82 -3.95 8.49
CA SER A 92 -7.95 -4.76 8.97
C SER A 92 -8.13 -6.01 8.12
N LEU A 93 -8.61 -7.10 8.72
CA LEU A 93 -8.88 -8.37 8.01
C LEU A 93 -10.38 -8.59 7.77
N SER A 94 -10.69 -9.27 6.67
CA SER A 94 -12.07 -9.54 6.23
C SER A 94 -12.91 -10.43 7.16
N ARG A 95 -12.29 -11.25 8.00
CA ARG A 95 -12.97 -12.29 8.80
C ARG A 95 -13.02 -12.02 10.31
N GLU A 96 -12.95 -10.75 10.73
CA GLU A 96 -12.92 -10.25 12.11
C GLU A 96 -11.58 -10.30 12.86
N PRO A 97 -10.87 -9.16 12.84
CA PRO A 97 -10.04 -8.74 13.97
C PRO A 97 -10.20 -7.24 14.22
N PRO A 98 -9.68 -6.75 15.35
CA PRO A 98 -9.55 -5.33 15.60
C PRO A 98 -8.74 -4.62 14.50
N ILE A 99 -8.86 -3.30 14.42
CA ILE A 99 -7.90 -2.51 13.66
C ILE A 99 -6.53 -2.75 14.29
N GLU A 100 -5.56 -3.12 13.47
CA GLU A 100 -4.19 -3.34 13.89
C GLU A 100 -3.27 -2.28 13.28
N VAL A 101 -2.23 -1.91 14.03
CA VAL A 101 -1.13 -1.09 13.54
C VAL A 101 0.17 -1.83 13.73
N ALA A 102 1.07 -1.74 12.76
CA ALA A 102 2.45 -2.18 12.88
C ALA A 102 3.38 -1.00 12.61
N ASN A 103 4.61 -1.06 13.14
CA ASN A 103 5.66 -0.12 12.77
C ASN A 103 5.89 -0.15 11.25
N ALA A 104 6.56 0.86 10.71
CA ALA A 104 6.88 0.92 9.28
C ALA A 104 7.82 -0.17 8.76
N ASP A 105 8.49 -0.89 9.65
CA ASP A 105 9.23 -2.11 9.29
C ASP A 105 8.36 -3.38 9.34
N GLY A 106 7.12 -3.25 9.82
CA GLY A 106 6.12 -4.29 10.03
C GLY A 106 6.22 -5.03 11.37
N ARG A 107 7.14 -4.62 12.24
CA ARG A 107 7.28 -5.20 13.59
C ARG A 107 6.36 -4.51 14.59
N GLN A 108 6.33 -5.05 15.81
CA GLN A 108 5.60 -4.48 16.96
C GLN A 108 4.15 -4.14 16.60
N ARG A 109 3.41 -5.20 16.28
CA ARG A 109 2.00 -5.11 15.91
C ARG A 109 1.13 -4.96 17.16
N HIS A 110 0.20 -4.01 17.12
CA HIS A 110 -0.74 -3.75 18.21
C HIS A 110 -2.16 -3.67 17.67
N SER A 111 -3.08 -4.28 18.41
CA SER A 111 -4.51 -4.09 18.23
C SER A 111 -4.92 -2.78 18.89
N ILE A 112 -5.54 -1.86 18.15
CA ILE A 112 -5.99 -0.56 18.66
C ILE A 112 -7.50 -0.50 18.96
N THR A 113 -8.28 -1.48 18.51
CA THR A 113 -9.68 -1.63 18.89
C THR A 113 -9.90 -2.94 19.65
N ARG A 114 -11.06 -3.11 20.29
CA ARG A 114 -11.54 -4.45 20.68
C ARG A 114 -12.14 -5.15 19.46
N LYS A 115 -12.51 -6.43 19.57
CA LYS A 115 -13.19 -7.17 18.49
C LYS A 115 -14.47 -6.40 18.10
N ILE A 116 -14.50 -5.88 16.87
CA ILE A 116 -15.66 -5.15 16.32
C ILE A 116 -16.44 -6.16 15.46
N CYS A 117 -17.73 -6.40 15.76
CA CYS A 117 -18.59 -7.28 14.96
C CYS A 117 -19.16 -6.59 13.70
N ARG A 118 -18.41 -5.67 13.09
CA ARG A 118 -18.85 -4.91 11.92
C ARG A 118 -17.70 -4.79 10.94
N ILE A 119 -17.99 -5.03 9.67
CA ILE A 119 -17.03 -4.87 8.58
C ILE A 119 -16.65 -3.38 8.52
N LEU A 120 -15.36 -3.10 8.60
CA LEU A 120 -14.79 -1.79 8.31
C LEU A 120 -14.29 -1.82 6.87
N ASP A 121 -14.91 -1.00 6.03
CA ASP A 121 -14.62 -0.94 4.61
C ASP A 121 -13.36 -0.10 4.31
N GLU A 122 -13.08 0.93 5.13
CA GLU A 122 -11.93 1.80 4.92
C GLU A 122 -11.36 2.35 6.24
N ILE A 123 -10.03 2.29 6.38
CA ILE A 123 -9.27 2.97 7.42
C ILE A 123 -8.53 4.13 6.76
N ALA A 124 -8.64 5.32 7.34
CA ALA A 124 -7.89 6.49 6.93
C ALA A 124 -7.25 7.19 8.14
N TRP A 125 -6.02 7.64 7.98
CA TRP A 125 -5.37 8.54 8.93
C TRP A 125 -5.72 9.98 8.57
N ALA A 126 -5.90 10.84 9.58
CA ALA A 126 -6.05 12.27 9.34
C ALA A 126 -4.75 12.83 8.72
N PRO A 127 -4.84 13.74 7.73
CA PRO A 127 -3.67 14.49 7.28
C PRO A 127 -3.13 15.34 8.44
N ARG A 128 -1.85 15.70 8.36
CA ARG A 128 -1.26 16.69 9.26
C ARG A 128 -1.51 18.10 8.76
#